data_AF-A0A4R4D680-F1
#
_entry.id   AF-A0A4R4D680-F1
#
_cell.length_a   1.000
_cell.length_b   1.000
_cell.length_c   1.000
_cell.angle_alpha   90.00
_cell.angle_beta   90.00
_cell.angle_gamma   90.00
#
_symmetry.space_group_name_H-M   'P 1'
#
loop_
_entity.id
_entity.type
_entity.pdbx_description
1 polymer ?
#
loop_
_entity_poly.entity_id
_entity_poly.type
_entity_poly.pdbx_seq_one_letter_code
_entity_poly.pdbx_strand_id
1 'polypeptide(L)'
;MTPPELRDLLADALALWEIEARPRVAEGGVVLTSPDGAVLRVVAAAPGEHPVRWWLERPGQRRPCTSVLGLLRSLRNAVGAETGAVRRLTVARPDP
;
A
#
# COMPACT_ATOMS: atom_id res chain seq x y z
N MET A 1 -6.48 -9.85 9.66
CA MET A 1 -6.00 -8.46 9.74
C MET A 1 -7.22 -7.57 9.80
N THR A 2 -7.35 -6.81 10.89
CA THR A 2 -8.44 -5.87 11.12
C THR A 2 -8.20 -4.55 10.38
N PRO A 3 -9.20 -3.68 10.19
CA PRO A 3 -8.98 -2.37 9.57
C PRO A 3 -7.94 -1.48 10.28
N PRO A 4 -7.88 -1.41 11.63
CA PRO A 4 -6.81 -0.68 12.33
C PRO A 4 -5.41 -1.25 12.06
N GLU A 5 -5.23 -2.58 12.14
CA GLU A 5 -3.95 -3.23 11.83
C GLU A 5 -3.51 -2.96 10.38
N LEU A 6 -4.46 -3.00 9.45
CA LEU A 6 -4.22 -2.67 8.05
C LEU A 6 -3.79 -1.21 7.90
N ARG A 7 -4.48 -0.27 8.55
CA ARG A 7 -4.11 1.15 8.53
C ARG A 7 -2.67 1.35 9.00
N ASP A 8 -2.29 0.73 10.10
CA ASP A 8 -0.93 0.86 10.66
C ASP A 8 0.13 0.30 9.71
N LEU A 9 -0.10 -0.89 9.16
CA LEU A 9 0.76 -1.48 8.13
C LEU A 9 0.93 -0.54 6.92
N LEU A 10 -0.16 0.07 6.43
CA LEU A 10 -0.08 1.00 5.31
C LEU A 10 0.66 2.28 5.69
N ALA A 11 0.47 2.80 6.90
CA ALA A 11 1.16 3.99 7.39
C ALA A 11 2.68 3.76 7.45
N ASP A 12 3.10 2.62 8.02
CA ASP A 12 4.52 2.25 8.11
C ASP A 12 5.15 2.09 6.73
N ALA A 13 4.44 1.46 5.80
CA ALA A 13 4.91 1.30 4.43
C ALA A 13 5.06 2.64 3.70
N LEU A 14 4.08 3.54 3.84
CA LEU A 14 4.14 4.89 3.24
C LEU A 14 5.28 5.72 3.84
N ALA A 15 5.49 5.64 5.15
CA ALA A 15 6.62 6.30 5.81
C ALA A 15 7.97 5.76 5.30
N LEU A 16 8.10 4.45 5.15
CA LEU A 16 9.31 3.82 4.59
C LEU A 16 9.60 4.25 3.14
N TRP A 17 8.56 4.52 2.36
CA TRP A 17 8.69 5.02 0.98
C TRP A 17 8.79 6.54 0.88
N GLU A 18 8.84 7.24 2.02
CA GLU A 18 8.87 8.71 2.09
C GLU A 18 7.67 9.36 1.37
N ILE A 19 6.51 8.71 1.41
CA ILE A 19 5.27 9.19 0.79
C ILE A 19 4.42 9.93 1.83
N GLU A 20 4.14 11.22 1.56
CA GLU A 20 3.26 12.03 2.40
C GLU A 20 1.78 11.72 2.12
N ALA A 21 1.31 10.57 2.61
CA ALA A 21 -0.10 10.18 2.59
C ALA A 21 -0.50 9.60 3.95
N ARG A 22 -1.72 9.92 4.40
CA ARG A 22 -2.22 9.50 5.71
C ARG A 22 -3.38 8.52 5.57
N PRO A 23 -3.16 7.20 5.78
CA PRO A 23 -4.25 6.24 5.76
C PRO A 23 -5.13 6.38 7.00
N ARG A 24 -6.45 6.24 6.80
CA ARG A 24 -7.45 6.27 7.86
C ARG A 24 -8.47 5.15 7.66
N VAL A 25 -9.00 4.61 8.76
CA VAL A 25 -10.09 3.63 8.69
C VAL A 25 -11.37 4.35 8.27
N ALA A 26 -12.04 3.86 7.25
CA ALA A 26 -13.34 4.37 6.78
C ALA A 26 -14.14 3.25 6.11
N GLU A 27 -15.45 3.21 6.37
CA GLU A 27 -16.40 2.33 5.67
C GLU A 27 -15.93 0.87 5.54
N GLY A 28 -15.46 0.29 6.65
CA GLY A 28 -15.02 -1.12 6.69
C GLY A 28 -13.68 -1.41 6.02
N GLY A 29 -12.95 -0.40 5.55
CA GLY A 29 -11.62 -0.51 4.95
C GLY A 29 -10.68 0.60 5.40
N VAL A 30 -9.64 0.83 4.60
CA VAL A 30 -8.67 1.91 4.79
C VAL A 30 -8.67 2.80 3.56
N VAL A 31 -8.72 4.11 3.76
CA VAL A 31 -8.68 5.11 2.68
C VAL A 31 -7.49 6.03 2.86
N LEU A 32 -6.90 6.47 1.76
CA LEU A 32 -5.90 7.54 1.73
C LEU A 32 -6.07 8.36 0.45
N THR A 33 -5.47 9.55 0.43
CA THR A 33 -5.27 10.33 -0.79
C THR A 33 -3.82 10.20 -1.19
N SER A 34 -3.54 9.77 -2.41
CA SER A 34 -2.18 9.71 -2.95
C SER A 34 -1.64 11.12 -3.23
N PRO A 35 -0.31 11.29 -3.40
CA PRO A 35 0.29 12.59 -3.67
C PRO A 35 -0.25 13.30 -4.92
N ASP A 36 -0.75 12.54 -5.90
CA ASP A 36 -1.40 13.06 -7.12
C ASP A 36 -2.88 13.45 -6.91
N GLY A 37 -3.38 13.40 -5.67
CA GLY A 37 -4.76 13.74 -5.30
C GLY A 37 -5.77 12.62 -5.52
N ALA A 38 -5.37 11.44 -6.02
CA ALA A 38 -6.32 10.34 -6.22
C ALA A 38 -6.73 9.71 -4.88
N VAL A 39 -8.02 9.41 -4.73
CA VAL A 39 -8.52 8.67 -3.58
C VAL A 39 -8.25 7.18 -3.80
N LEU A 40 -7.52 6.57 -2.88
CA LEU A 40 -7.29 5.14 -2.85
C LEU A 40 -8.04 4.52 -1.68
N ARG A 41 -8.61 3.34 -1.92
CA ARG A 41 -9.33 2.57 -0.90
C ARG A 41 -8.85 1.12 -0.90
N VAL A 42 -8.57 0.58 0.28
CA VAL A 42 -8.26 -0.83 0.50
C VAL A 42 -9.39 -1.44 1.30
N VAL A 43 -10.10 -2.39 0.71
CA VAL A 43 -11.20 -3.13 1.35
C VAL A 43 -10.90 -4.61 1.41
N ALA A 44 -11.39 -5.27 2.45
CA ALA A 44 -11.39 -6.73 2.50
C ALA A 44 -12.24 -7.30 1.36
N ALA A 45 -11.78 -8.39 0.77
CA ALA A 45 -12.59 -9.16 -0.17
C ALA A 45 -13.70 -9.92 0.59
N ALA A 46 -14.82 -10.16 -0.09
CA ALA A 46 -15.90 -10.95 0.47
C ALA A 46 -15.47 -12.43 0.62
N PRO A 47 -16.08 -13.21 1.55
CA PRO A 47 -15.69 -14.60 1.81
C PRO A 47 -15.71 -15.54 0.59
N GLY A 48 -16.47 -15.20 -0.46
CA GLY A 48 -16.54 -15.99 -1.70
C GLY A 48 -15.49 -15.64 -2.76
N GLU A 49 -14.72 -14.57 -2.59
CA GLU A 49 -13.82 -14.02 -3.62
C GLU A 49 -12.40 -14.64 -3.59
N HIS A 50 -12.25 -15.84 -3.03
CA HIS A 50 -10.94 -16.51 -2.99
C HIS A 50 -10.33 -16.68 -4.40
N PRO A 51 -9.02 -16.46 -4.56
CA PRO A 51 -8.00 -16.26 -3.52
C PRO A 51 -7.77 -14.79 -3.10
N VAL A 52 -8.64 -13.86 -3.51
CA VAL A 52 -8.50 -12.44 -3.19
C VAL A 52 -8.70 -12.22 -1.68
N ARG A 53 -7.83 -11.41 -1.08
CA ARG A 53 -7.92 -11.02 0.34
C ARG A 53 -8.31 -9.56 0.49
N TRP A 54 -7.81 -8.72 -0.40
CA TRP A 54 -8.15 -7.30 -0.45
C TRP A 54 -8.34 -6.83 -1.88
N TRP A 55 -9.09 -5.75 -2.03
CA TRP A 55 -9.16 -4.96 -3.23
C TRP A 55 -8.55 -3.59 -2.98
N LEU A 56 -7.64 -3.19 -3.87
CA LEU A 56 -7.18 -1.81 -3.98
C LEU A 56 -8.02 -1.11 -5.05
N GLU A 57 -8.76 -0.10 -4.63
CA GLU A 57 -9.71 0.66 -5.44
C GLU A 57 -9.20 2.08 -5.65
N ARG A 58 -9.36 2.57 -6.88
CA ARG A 58 -9.15 3.95 -7.30
C ARG A 58 -10.26 4.32 -8.30
N PRO A 59 -10.48 5.59 -8.65
CA PRO A 59 -11.49 5.96 -9.65
C PRO A 59 -11.30 5.16 -10.95
N GLY A 60 -12.33 4.41 -11.33
CA GLY A 60 -12.35 3.61 -12.57
C GLY A 60 -11.50 2.34 -12.57
N GLN A 61 -10.84 1.96 -11.47
CA GLN A 61 -10.00 0.76 -11.42
C GLN A 61 -10.04 0.05 -10.06
N ARG A 62 -10.09 -1.27 -10.10
CA ARG A 62 -10.05 -2.16 -8.93
C ARG A 62 -9.02 -3.26 -9.16
N ARG A 63 -8.08 -3.46 -8.22
CA ARG A 63 -6.98 -4.43 -8.33
C ARG A 63 -7.07 -5.49 -7.23
N PRO A 64 -7.07 -6.80 -7.57
CA PRO A 64 -7.09 -7.86 -6.57
C PRO A 64 -5.73 -8.02 -5.90
N CYS A 65 -5.73 -8.20 -4.59
CA CYS A 65 -4.55 -8.43 -3.77
C CYS A 65 -4.73 -9.71 -2.95
N THR A 66 -3.93 -10.74 -3.26
CA THR A 66 -4.04 -12.09 -2.66
C THR A 66 -3.13 -12.29 -1.45
N SER A 67 -2.20 -11.36 -1.20
CA SER A 67 -1.24 -11.39 -0.10
C SER A 67 -0.87 -9.98 0.35
N VAL A 68 -0.25 -9.86 1.53
CA VAL A 68 0.26 -8.57 2.03
C VAL A 68 1.28 -7.97 1.06
N LEU A 69 2.20 -8.79 0.53
CA LEU A 69 3.17 -8.33 -0.47
C LEU A 69 2.49 -7.82 -1.75
N GLY A 70 1.46 -8.53 -2.23
CA GLY A 70 0.68 -8.12 -3.40
C GLY A 70 -0.05 -6.79 -3.18
N LEU A 71 -0.57 -6.58 -1.97
CA LEU A 71 -1.18 -5.32 -1.56
C LEU A 71 -0.16 -4.18 -1.52
N LEU A 72 0.95 -4.36 -0.81
CA LEU A 72 1.98 -3.32 -0.69
C LEU A 72 2.58 -2.95 -2.04
N ARG A 73 2.84 -3.91 -2.92
CA ARG A 73 3.28 -3.65 -4.30
C ARG A 73 2.24 -2.84 -5.07
N SER A 74 0.97 -3.24 -5.01
CA SER A 74 -0.10 -2.52 -5.73
C SER A 74 -0.27 -1.10 -5.20
N LEU A 75 -0.19 -0.90 -3.88
CA LEU A 75 -0.24 0.41 -3.26
C LEU A 75 0.96 1.28 -3.66
N ARG A 76 2.18 0.74 -3.59
CA ARG A 76 3.42 1.44 -3.99
C ARG A 76 3.30 2.02 -5.40
N ASN A 77 2.76 1.22 -6.32
CA ASN A 77 2.55 1.62 -7.71
C ASN A 77 1.44 2.67 -7.82
N ALA A 78 0.37 2.54 -7.04
CA ALA A 78 -0.74 3.49 -7.04
C ALA A 78 -0.38 4.87 -6.47
N VAL A 79 0.57 4.94 -5.51
CA VAL A 79 1.05 6.20 -4.94
C VAL A 79 2.26 6.79 -5.68
N GLY A 80 2.68 6.18 -6.79
CA GLY A 80 3.80 6.69 -7.59
C GLY A 80 5.18 6.53 -6.95
N ALA A 81 5.33 5.63 -5.97
CA ALA A 81 6.62 5.36 -5.30
C ALA A 81 7.64 4.58 -6.16
N GLU A 82 7.48 4.60 -7.48
CA GLU A 82 8.39 4.00 -8.48
C GLU A 82 9.41 5.01 -9.04
N THR A 83 9.46 6.25 -8.56
CA THR A 83 10.40 7.28 -9.06
C THR A 83 11.35 7.86 -8.00
N GLY A 84 11.74 7.06 -7.01
CA GLY A 84 12.96 7.33 -6.23
C GLY A 84 14.11 6.55 -6.84
N ALA A 85 15.15 7.25 -7.34
CA ALA A 85 16.37 6.63 -7.84
C ALA A 85 16.80 5.48 -6.94
N VAL A 86 17.15 4.33 -7.52
CA VAL A 86 17.66 3.15 -6.81
C VAL A 86 18.76 3.62 -5.85
N ARG A 87 18.41 3.82 -4.57
CA ARG A 87 19.41 4.07 -3.53
C ARG A 87 20.05 2.72 -3.28
N ARG A 88 21.09 2.45 -4.07
CA ARG A 88 21.99 1.33 -3.87
C ARG A 88 22.49 1.45 -2.43
N LEU A 89 22.07 0.53 -1.57
CA LEU A 89 22.68 0.35 -0.27
C LEU A 89 24.07 -0.21 -0.53
N THR A 90 25.08 0.67 -0.52
CA THR A 90 26.47 0.22 -0.49
C THR A 90 26.74 -0.28 0.93
N VAL A 91 26.74 -1.59 1.09
CA VAL A 91 27.23 -2.21 2.33
C VAL A 91 28.72 -1.90 2.41
N ALA A 92 29.12 -1.11 3.41
CA ALA A 92 30.53 -0.92 3.72
C ALA A 92 31.11 -2.31 4.03
N ARG A 93 32.04 -2.79 3.20
CA ARG A 93 32.86 -3.94 3.57
C ARG A 93 33.83 -3.47 4.65
N PRO A 94 34.01 -4.23 5.74
CA PRO A 94 35.09 -3.94 6.68
C PRO A 94 36.43 -4.01 5.94
N ASP A 95 37.30 -3.03 6.22
CA ASP A 95 38.67 -3.00 5.67
C ASP A 95 39.47 -4.24 6.11
N PRO A 96 40.39 -4.72 5.24
CA PRO A 96 41.19 -5.92 5.48
C PRO A 96 42.20 -5.80 6.63
#